data_AF-A0A9W4NXC7-F1
#
_entry.id   AF-A0A9W4NXC7-F1
#
_cell.length_a   1.000
_cell.length_b   1.000
_cell.length_c   1.000
_cell.angle_alpha   90.00
_cell.angle_beta   90.00
_cell.angle_gamma   90.00
#
_symmetry.space_group_name_H-M   'P 1'
#
loop_
_entity.id
_entity.type
_entity.pdbx_description
1 polymer ?
#
loop_
_entity_poly.entity_id
_entity_poly.type
_entity_poly.pdbx_seq_one_letter_code
_entity_poly.pdbx_strand_id
1 'polypeptide(L)'
;MECLGIPIDHRLRHVIRNARPTYTDIGDSGHVQILKDFGDSLKVKCGDYLSTNDLSFGLEMARPASKGGLVIALLRPHSTQDNSHGFLAGKRQCRTIDAISDLICAVSNARKGFDDISVFDAIPFLDEHVTAQDIIQTAEHVFIEMLRAKQPDVVISCFKADTSNVIIQSFSCRSLGFSFEFDPQGSDLLVESGFSLSRVNAFHPSYSINYHPEICCFKQLLVLEFTKAFALQQQSWKEEPWMAHLRYECCEQAKKVAKSKYCAIIYNLKVLAYLNTIVDKNKGCWKADHLKYLWEGLLTALKAAFERCFFSGSGFRLANCNWYMLVQSKITWICCDIAQLLEQAPLEVPELRILLDGFRSWCRKAWPKISRQRNLDGTPGYYVHTTLLLLKSEQRGTRAKKFENKFYNFLRDLNLSYSWLDKDKVKFARISAQANAFRRLAVAFEGILEEGLEATQQEQADIDCRMDAMNMGPQGHDSRL
;
A
#
# COMPACT_ATOMS: atom_id res chain seq x y z
N MET A 1 -2.03 -3.52 -12.36
CA MET A 1 -0.82 -3.14 -11.61
C MET A 1 -1.15 -3.30 -10.14
N GLU A 2 -0.38 -4.10 -9.42
CA GLU A 2 -0.56 -4.41 -8.01
C GLU A 2 0.75 -4.13 -7.26
N CYS A 3 0.65 -3.82 -5.98
CA CYS A 3 1.78 -3.67 -5.06
C CYS A 3 1.29 -3.97 -3.63
N LEU A 4 2.10 -4.63 -2.81
CA LEU A 4 1.80 -5.01 -1.44
C LEU A 4 0.51 -5.85 -1.30
N GLY A 5 0.17 -6.60 -2.36
CA GLY A 5 -1.06 -7.41 -2.45
C GLY A 5 -2.35 -6.60 -2.62
N ILE A 6 -2.26 -5.33 -3.02
CA ILE A 6 -3.39 -4.45 -3.35
C ILE A 6 -3.24 -3.87 -4.77
N PRO A 7 -4.34 -3.57 -5.49
CA PRO A 7 -4.26 -2.82 -6.74
C PRO A 7 -3.74 -1.41 -6.48
N ILE A 8 -2.87 -0.93 -7.36
CA ILE A 8 -2.42 0.47 -7.33
C ILE A 8 -3.56 1.36 -7.81
N ASP A 9 -3.75 2.50 -7.13
CA ASP A 9 -4.73 3.53 -7.49
C ASP A 9 -4.53 3.96 -8.94
N HIS A 10 -5.60 3.93 -9.74
CA HIS A 10 -5.59 4.29 -11.16
C HIS A 10 -4.92 5.65 -11.44
N ARG A 11 -5.01 6.62 -10.52
CA ARG A 11 -4.37 7.94 -10.65
C ARG A 11 -2.85 7.85 -10.55
N LEU A 12 -2.32 6.96 -9.69
CA LEU A 12 -0.89 6.72 -9.57
C LEU A 12 -0.33 5.90 -10.74
N ARG A 13 -1.13 4.98 -11.30
CA ARG A 13 -0.68 4.17 -12.45
C ARG A 13 -0.26 5.01 -13.64
N HIS A 14 -0.96 6.11 -13.89
CA HIS A 14 -0.60 7.07 -14.94
C HIS A 14 0.79 7.67 -14.68
N VAL A 15 1.05 8.14 -13.45
CA VAL A 15 2.36 8.68 -13.03
C VAL A 15 3.45 7.63 -13.20
N ILE A 16 3.20 6.40 -12.75
CA ILE A 16 4.16 5.28 -12.81
C ILE A 16 4.49 4.89 -14.26
N ARG A 17 3.50 4.79 -15.15
CA ARG A 17 3.72 4.42 -16.56
C ARG A 17 4.51 5.48 -17.32
N ASN A 18 4.26 6.75 -17.01
CA ASN A 18 4.89 7.89 -17.67
C ASN A 18 6.26 8.23 -17.10
N ALA A 19 6.72 7.51 -16.06
CA ALA A 19 8.04 7.65 -15.51
C ALA A 19 9.11 7.44 -16.61
N ARG A 20 10.00 8.42 -16.76
CA ARG A 20 11.12 8.36 -17.69
C ARG A 20 12.28 7.58 -17.07
N PRO A 21 13.09 6.87 -17.88
CA PRO A 21 14.37 6.37 -17.41
C PRO A 21 15.19 7.52 -16.81
N THR A 22 15.70 7.32 -15.61
CA THR A 22 16.61 8.26 -14.94
C THR A 22 18.03 7.78 -15.17
N TYR A 23 18.87 8.66 -15.70
CA TYR A 23 20.31 8.42 -15.79
C TYR A 23 20.92 8.87 -14.46
N THR A 24 21.48 7.93 -13.70
CA THR A 24 22.27 8.27 -12.52
C THR A 24 23.65 8.76 -12.97
N ASP A 25 24.20 9.73 -12.26
CA ASP A 25 25.58 10.16 -12.45
C ASP A 25 26.52 8.96 -12.18
N ILE A 26 27.45 8.70 -13.10
CA ILE A 26 28.29 7.48 -13.12
C ILE A 26 29.54 7.67 -12.23
N GLY A 27 29.60 8.75 -11.45
CA GLY A 27 30.67 8.94 -10.46
C GLY A 27 30.63 7.84 -9.40
N ASP A 28 31.78 7.21 -9.14
CA ASP A 28 31.95 6.28 -8.03
C ASP A 28 31.68 6.99 -6.69
N SER A 29 31.01 6.30 -5.78
CA SER A 29 30.63 6.80 -4.46
C SER A 29 31.25 5.91 -3.39
N GLY A 30 32.04 6.52 -2.50
CA GLY A 30 32.73 5.80 -1.42
C GLY A 30 31.82 5.29 -0.28
N HIS A 31 30.50 5.45 -0.36
CA HIS A 31 29.58 5.10 0.75
C HIS A 31 29.56 3.61 1.09
N VAL A 32 29.72 2.73 0.10
CA VAL A 32 29.81 1.27 0.35
C VAL A 32 31.08 0.94 1.12
N GLN A 33 32.20 1.62 0.82
CA GLN A 33 33.45 1.45 1.55
C GLN A 33 33.33 1.97 2.99
N ILE A 34 32.72 3.15 3.19
CA ILE A 34 32.42 3.70 4.52
C ILE A 34 31.61 2.71 5.37
N LEU A 35 30.58 2.10 4.79
CA LEU A 35 29.77 1.08 5.46
C LEU A 35 30.59 -0.17 5.80
N LYS A 36 31.42 -0.63 4.85
CA LYS A 36 32.29 -1.79 5.05
C LYS A 36 33.27 -1.58 6.19
N ASP A 37 33.94 -0.43 6.21
CA ASP A 37 34.93 -0.09 7.24
C ASP A 37 34.29 -0.05 8.63
N PHE A 38 33.07 0.48 8.74
CA PHE A 38 32.31 0.42 9.98
C PHE A 38 31.98 -1.03 10.40
N GLY A 39 31.46 -1.84 9.48
CA GLY A 39 31.15 -3.25 9.75
C GLY A 39 32.38 -4.07 10.18
N ASP A 40 33.52 -3.86 9.55
CA ASP A 40 34.79 -4.50 9.93
C ASP A 40 35.26 -4.06 11.33
N SER A 41 35.04 -2.79 11.69
CA SER A 41 35.37 -2.28 13.04
C SER A 41 34.54 -2.93 14.16
N LEU A 42 33.29 -3.32 13.88
CA LEU A 42 32.42 -4.00 14.84
C LEU A 42 32.91 -5.42 15.16
N LYS A 43 33.46 -6.13 14.16
CA LYS A 43 34.04 -7.47 14.36
C LYS A 43 35.22 -7.44 15.34
N VAL A 44 36.06 -6.42 15.23
CA VAL A 44 37.27 -6.27 16.06
C VAL A 44 36.92 -5.86 17.49
N LYS A 45 35.97 -4.93 17.67
CA LYS A 45 35.68 -4.32 18.99
C LYS A 45 34.65 -5.07 19.82
N CYS A 46 33.67 -5.72 19.18
CA CYS A 46 32.52 -6.32 19.86
C CYS A 46 32.52 -7.86 19.83
N GLY A 47 33.58 -8.49 19.30
CA GLY A 47 33.77 -9.94 19.24
C GLY A 47 32.73 -10.64 18.37
N ASP A 48 33.06 -10.91 17.10
CA ASP A 48 32.21 -11.63 16.11
C ASP A 48 30.69 -11.29 16.12
N TYR A 49 30.31 -10.11 16.66
CA TYR A 49 28.92 -9.67 16.76
C TYR A 49 28.26 -9.63 15.39
N LEU A 50 29.02 -9.18 14.38
CA LEU A 50 28.56 -9.11 13.01
C LEU A 50 29.03 -10.33 12.22
N SER A 51 28.08 -11.16 11.78
CA SER A 51 28.40 -12.27 10.88
C SER A 51 28.87 -11.75 9.51
N THR A 52 29.69 -12.54 8.81
CA THR A 52 30.07 -12.20 7.42
C THR A 52 28.86 -12.09 6.49
N ASN A 53 27.79 -12.84 6.78
CA ASN A 53 26.56 -12.81 5.98
C ASN A 53 25.79 -11.50 6.18
N ASP A 54 25.70 -11.00 7.42
CA ASP A 54 25.03 -9.72 7.72
C ASP A 54 25.79 -8.54 7.12
N LEU A 55 27.14 -8.57 7.20
CA LEU A 55 27.98 -7.59 6.52
C LEU A 55 27.70 -7.60 5.01
N SER A 56 27.77 -8.78 4.37
CA SER A 56 27.49 -8.91 2.94
C SER A 56 26.08 -8.44 2.59
N PHE A 57 25.08 -8.74 3.42
CA PHE A 57 23.69 -8.32 3.19
C PHE A 57 23.55 -6.79 3.21
N GLY A 58 24.12 -6.13 4.22
CA GLY A 58 24.09 -4.68 4.33
C GLY A 58 24.83 -3.98 3.19
N LEU A 59 25.96 -4.54 2.74
CA LEU A 59 26.69 -4.01 1.58
C LEU A 59 25.90 -4.14 0.29
N GLU A 60 25.23 -5.28 0.05
CA GLU A 60 24.37 -5.45 -1.13
C GLU A 60 23.16 -4.50 -1.09
N MET A 61 22.54 -4.27 0.08
CA MET A 61 21.48 -3.26 0.22
C MET A 61 21.97 -1.83 -0.08
N ALA A 62 23.22 -1.51 0.23
CA ALA A 62 23.77 -0.17 0.04
C ALA A 62 24.16 0.14 -1.43
N ARG A 63 24.15 -0.86 -2.32
CA ARG A 63 24.43 -0.66 -3.76
C ARG A 63 23.29 0.11 -4.45
N PRO A 64 23.50 0.69 -5.64
CA PRO A 64 24.75 0.77 -6.40
C PRO A 64 25.77 1.74 -5.79
N ALA A 65 27.06 1.47 -6.03
CA ALA A 65 28.21 2.30 -5.65
C ALA A 65 28.43 3.48 -6.61
N SER A 66 27.34 4.12 -7.04
CA SER A 66 27.38 5.35 -7.83
C SER A 66 26.80 6.53 -7.04
N LYS A 67 27.14 7.76 -7.40
CA LYS A 67 26.50 8.95 -6.83
C LYS A 67 25.07 9.16 -7.33
N GLY A 68 24.34 10.04 -6.67
CA GLY A 68 22.97 10.40 -7.05
C GLY A 68 21.96 9.30 -6.72
N GLY A 69 20.79 9.37 -7.34
CA GLY A 69 19.78 8.34 -7.20
C GLY A 69 18.82 8.56 -6.03
N LEU A 70 18.11 7.48 -5.70
CA LEU A 70 17.24 7.42 -4.53
C LEU A 70 17.93 6.60 -3.43
N VAL A 71 17.78 7.07 -2.19
CA VAL A 71 18.10 6.30 -0.99
C VAL A 71 16.82 6.05 -0.20
N ILE A 72 16.58 4.80 0.20
CA ILE A 72 15.53 4.44 1.16
C ILE A 72 16.21 4.30 2.53
N ALA A 73 15.87 5.19 3.45
CA ALA A 73 16.44 5.20 4.80
C ALA A 73 15.53 4.43 5.78
N LEU A 74 16.01 3.31 6.30
CA LEU A 74 15.41 2.50 7.36
C LEU A 74 16.06 2.80 8.71
N LEU A 75 15.53 2.23 9.79
CA LEU A 75 16.07 2.49 11.13
C LEU A 75 17.34 1.68 11.38
N ARG A 76 17.17 0.36 11.40
CA ARG A 76 18.17 -0.64 11.76
C ARG A 76 17.64 -2.04 11.44
N PRO A 77 18.51 -3.07 11.29
CA PRO A 77 18.07 -4.45 11.16
C PRO A 77 17.32 -4.93 12.42
N HIS A 78 16.38 -5.85 12.25
CA HIS A 78 15.69 -6.49 13.38
C HIS A 78 16.46 -7.73 13.82
N SER A 79 16.51 -8.03 15.11
CA SER A 79 17.22 -9.20 15.67
C SER A 79 16.82 -10.55 15.07
N THR A 80 15.58 -10.65 14.55
CA THR A 80 15.06 -11.87 13.91
C THR A 80 15.35 -11.93 12.41
N GLN A 81 16.08 -10.98 11.84
CA GLN A 81 16.46 -11.03 10.44
C GLN A 81 17.56 -12.06 10.26
N ASP A 82 17.27 -13.11 9.49
CA ASP A 82 18.23 -14.16 9.17
C ASP A 82 18.80 -13.97 7.76
N ASN A 83 20.10 -13.69 7.69
CA ASN A 83 20.83 -13.53 6.43
C ASN A 83 21.76 -14.72 6.13
N SER A 84 21.69 -15.81 6.91
CA SER A 84 22.61 -16.96 6.82
C SER A 84 22.62 -17.66 5.47
N HIS A 85 21.54 -17.52 4.69
CA HIS A 85 21.36 -18.12 3.37
C HIS A 85 21.63 -17.15 2.20
N GLY A 86 22.29 -16.02 2.47
CA GLY A 86 22.69 -15.02 1.48
C GLY A 86 21.58 -14.02 1.13
N PHE A 87 21.95 -13.01 0.32
CA PHE A 87 21.11 -11.83 0.06
C PHE A 87 19.70 -12.15 -0.44
N LEU A 88 19.57 -12.97 -1.50
CA LEU A 88 18.27 -13.28 -2.09
C LEU A 88 17.34 -14.03 -1.12
N ALA A 89 17.90 -14.89 -0.26
CA ALA A 89 17.12 -15.62 0.73
C ALA A 89 16.69 -14.69 1.87
N GLY A 90 17.62 -13.90 2.44
CA GLY A 90 17.32 -12.93 3.50
C GLY A 90 16.28 -11.89 3.04
N LYS A 91 16.38 -11.42 1.79
CA LYS A 91 15.40 -10.52 1.17
C LYS A 91 13.99 -11.13 1.16
N ARG A 92 13.85 -12.40 0.75
CA ARG A 92 12.56 -13.10 0.64
C ARG A 92 11.97 -13.47 2.00
N GLN A 93 12.81 -13.75 2.99
CA GLN A 93 12.39 -14.15 4.33
C GLN A 93 12.03 -12.94 5.19
N CYS A 94 12.63 -11.77 4.95
CA CYS A 94 12.28 -10.53 5.62
C CYS A 94 11.10 -9.82 4.93
N ARG A 95 9.89 -9.96 5.49
CA ARG A 95 8.66 -9.35 4.95
C ARG A 95 8.75 -7.84 4.70
N THR A 96 9.54 -7.13 5.51
CA THR A 96 9.77 -5.68 5.33
C THR A 96 10.60 -5.40 4.08
N ILE A 97 11.73 -6.10 3.92
CA ILE A 97 12.62 -5.90 2.76
C ILE A 97 11.96 -6.42 1.47
N ASP A 98 11.21 -7.51 1.53
CA ASP A 98 10.42 -7.99 0.39
C ASP A 98 9.35 -6.97 -0.03
N ALA A 99 8.68 -6.32 0.93
CA ALA A 99 7.76 -5.23 0.65
C ALA A 99 8.44 -4.01 0.01
N ILE A 100 9.67 -3.67 0.42
CA ILE A 100 10.47 -2.63 -0.24
C ILE A 100 10.78 -3.04 -1.69
N SER A 101 11.15 -4.30 -1.92
CA SER A 101 11.37 -4.85 -3.27
C SER A 101 10.14 -4.69 -4.15
N ASP A 102 8.96 -5.01 -3.62
CA ASP A 102 7.69 -4.89 -4.33
C ASP A 102 7.33 -3.42 -4.60
N LEU A 103 7.56 -2.52 -3.64
CA LEU A 103 7.38 -1.08 -3.82
C LEU A 103 8.29 -0.53 -4.94
N ILE A 104 9.59 -0.81 -4.90
CA ILE A 104 10.55 -0.37 -5.93
C ILE A 104 10.12 -0.88 -7.31
N CYS A 105 9.82 -2.17 -7.42
CA CYS A 105 9.40 -2.79 -8.67
C CYS A 105 8.10 -2.15 -9.19
N ALA A 106 7.09 -1.98 -8.34
CA ALA A 106 5.82 -1.40 -8.72
C ALA A 106 5.94 0.05 -9.19
N VAL A 107 6.56 0.93 -8.40
CA VAL A 107 6.61 2.37 -8.71
C VAL A 107 7.58 2.72 -9.84
N SER A 108 8.52 1.82 -10.16
CA SER A 108 9.40 1.93 -11.32
C SER A 108 8.85 1.28 -12.59
N ASN A 109 7.62 0.76 -12.55
CA ASN A 109 7.03 -0.02 -13.65
C ASN A 109 7.92 -1.22 -14.06
N ALA A 110 8.43 -1.94 -13.07
CA ALA A 110 9.34 -3.09 -13.16
C ALA A 110 10.70 -2.80 -13.84
N ARG A 111 11.13 -1.54 -13.87
CA ARG A 111 12.40 -1.14 -14.49
C ARG A 111 13.58 -1.07 -13.51
N LYS A 112 13.30 -0.92 -12.21
CA LYS A 112 14.32 -0.81 -11.17
C LYS A 112 14.15 -1.88 -10.10
N GLY A 113 15.26 -2.28 -9.49
CA GLY A 113 15.34 -3.18 -8.34
C GLY A 113 16.33 -2.68 -7.29
N PHE A 114 16.79 -3.59 -6.43
CA PHE A 114 17.83 -3.30 -5.44
C PHE A 114 19.20 -3.00 -6.07
N ASP A 115 19.42 -3.40 -7.32
CA ASP A 115 20.64 -3.07 -8.05
C ASP A 115 20.69 -1.58 -8.45
N ASP A 116 19.54 -0.89 -8.46
CA ASP A 116 19.39 0.50 -8.90
C ASP A 116 19.16 1.48 -7.75
N ILE A 117 18.72 1.00 -6.58
CA ILE A 117 18.27 1.82 -5.45
C ILE A 117 18.97 1.39 -4.18
N SER A 118 19.59 2.35 -3.49
CA SER A 118 20.29 2.11 -2.24
C SER A 118 19.33 2.13 -1.05
N VAL A 119 19.47 1.15 -0.17
CA VAL A 119 18.75 1.07 1.11
C VAL A 119 19.76 1.18 2.24
N PHE A 120 19.64 2.23 3.05
CA PHE A 120 20.52 2.48 4.18
C PHE A 120 19.74 2.34 5.49
N ASP A 121 20.36 1.73 6.49
CA ASP A 121 19.90 1.85 7.87
C ASP A 121 20.54 3.08 8.52
N ALA A 122 19.76 3.85 9.28
CA ALA A 122 20.25 4.98 10.07
C ALA A 122 21.22 4.53 11.18
N ILE A 123 21.09 3.28 11.62
CA ILE A 123 21.94 2.62 12.59
C ILE A 123 22.32 1.26 11.97
N PRO A 124 23.30 1.24 11.03
CA PRO A 124 23.64 0.04 10.28
C PRO A 124 24.18 -1.07 11.18
N PHE A 125 23.87 -2.33 10.85
CA PHE A 125 24.35 -3.57 11.50
C PHE A 125 23.94 -3.81 12.96
N LEU A 126 23.50 -2.79 13.69
CA LEU A 126 23.13 -2.90 15.10
C LEU A 126 21.63 -3.15 15.22
N ASP A 127 21.22 -4.18 15.94
CA ASP A 127 19.80 -4.47 16.13
C ASP A 127 19.23 -3.71 17.33
N GLU A 128 18.02 -4.07 17.77
CA GLU A 128 17.38 -3.49 18.95
C GLU A 128 18.02 -3.90 20.30
N HIS A 129 18.88 -4.93 20.33
CA HIS A 129 19.54 -5.38 21.56
C HIS A 129 20.79 -4.56 21.89
N VAL A 130 21.38 -3.89 20.91
CA VAL A 130 22.49 -2.95 21.12
C VAL A 130 21.95 -1.63 21.67
N THR A 131 22.26 -1.35 22.94
CA THR A 131 21.83 -0.14 23.67
C THR A 131 22.96 0.81 24.02
N ALA A 132 24.21 0.46 23.70
CA ALA A 132 25.40 1.29 23.96
C ALA A 132 25.36 2.57 23.11
N GLN A 133 25.18 3.72 23.78
CA GLN A 133 24.89 4.99 23.11
C GLN A 133 26.06 5.51 22.25
N ASP A 134 27.29 5.26 22.65
CA ASP A 134 28.51 5.63 21.93
C ASP A 134 28.61 4.92 20.57
N ILE A 135 28.31 3.62 20.55
CA ILE A 135 28.27 2.82 19.33
C ILE A 135 27.09 3.24 18.44
N ILE A 136 25.92 3.51 19.02
CA ILE A 136 24.76 4.01 18.26
C ILE A 136 25.07 5.36 17.61
N GLN A 137 25.67 6.30 18.35
CA GLN A 137 26.08 7.60 17.80
C GLN A 137 27.12 7.47 16.69
N THR A 138 28.04 6.51 16.82
CA THR A 138 29.01 6.19 15.77
C THR A 138 28.30 5.67 14.51
N ALA A 139 27.32 4.77 14.66
CA ALA A 139 26.53 4.23 13.56
C ALA A 139 25.70 5.32 12.86
N GLU A 140 25.09 6.23 13.63
CA GLU A 140 24.41 7.41 13.11
C GLU A 140 25.35 8.33 12.30
N HIS A 141 26.57 8.54 12.78
CA HIS A 141 27.57 9.31 12.05
C HIS A 141 27.95 8.62 10.72
N VAL A 142 28.11 7.30 10.72
CA VAL A 142 28.37 6.51 9.51
C VAL A 142 27.24 6.68 8.49
N PHE A 143 25.98 6.65 8.91
CA PHE A 143 24.85 6.92 8.02
C PHE A 143 24.91 8.31 7.36
N ILE A 144 25.28 9.35 8.12
CA ILE A 144 25.44 10.72 7.59
C ILE A 144 26.58 10.77 6.56
N GLU A 145 27.73 10.15 6.87
CA GLU A 145 28.88 10.10 5.95
C GLU A 145 28.55 9.31 4.67
N MET A 146 27.79 8.22 4.78
CA MET A 146 27.28 7.47 3.63
C MET A 146 26.40 8.35 2.74
N LEU A 147 25.47 9.12 3.31
CA LEU A 147 24.63 10.04 2.53
C LEU A 147 25.45 11.14 1.86
N ARG A 148 26.46 11.69 2.53
CA ARG A 148 27.38 12.68 1.95
C ARG A 148 28.18 12.13 0.78
N ALA A 149 28.67 10.89 0.91
CA ALA A 149 29.40 10.22 -0.16
C ALA A 149 28.50 9.81 -1.34
N LYS A 150 27.27 9.35 -1.05
CA LYS A 150 26.27 8.95 -2.05
C LYS A 150 25.68 10.13 -2.81
N GLN A 151 25.53 11.29 -2.16
CA GLN A 151 24.90 12.49 -2.74
C GLN A 151 23.56 12.19 -3.45
N PRO A 152 22.58 11.56 -2.76
CA PRO A 152 21.33 11.17 -3.41
C PRO A 152 20.49 12.38 -3.82
N ASP A 153 19.73 12.25 -4.91
CA ASP A 153 18.77 13.26 -5.35
C ASP A 153 17.57 13.32 -4.40
N VAL A 154 17.16 12.14 -3.90
CA VAL A 154 15.97 11.97 -3.07
C VAL A 154 16.22 10.94 -1.97
N VAL A 155 15.81 11.25 -0.73
CA VAL A 155 15.80 10.32 0.39
C VAL A 155 14.36 10.02 0.80
N ILE A 156 13.98 8.74 0.77
CA ILE A 156 12.73 8.24 1.35
C ILE A 156 13.01 7.89 2.81
N SER A 157 12.59 8.78 3.70
CA SER A 157 12.73 8.62 5.14
C SER A 157 11.68 7.65 5.66
N CYS A 158 12.06 6.39 5.93
CA CYS A 158 11.19 5.32 6.42
C CYS A 158 11.45 4.96 7.90
N PHE A 159 12.09 5.83 8.67
CA PHE A 159 12.50 5.53 10.05
C PHE A 159 12.16 6.66 11.02
N LYS A 160 12.03 6.33 12.30
CA LYS A 160 11.94 7.31 13.37
C LYS A 160 13.02 6.99 14.40
N ALA A 161 13.93 7.94 14.62
CA ALA A 161 14.95 7.83 15.64
C ALA A 161 14.62 8.70 16.85
N ASP A 162 14.90 8.17 18.04
CA ASP A 162 14.95 8.96 19.28
C ASP A 162 16.42 9.24 19.59
N THR A 163 16.91 10.36 19.07
CA THR A 163 18.33 10.74 19.12
C THR A 163 18.45 12.24 19.31
N SER A 164 19.50 12.70 19.96
CA SER A 164 19.84 14.13 20.06
C SER A 164 20.52 14.67 18.80
N ASN A 165 20.88 13.81 17.84
CA ASN A 165 21.53 14.23 16.61
C ASN A 165 20.52 14.92 15.67
N VAL A 166 20.63 16.23 15.55
CA VAL A 166 19.70 17.07 14.78
C VAL A 166 19.66 16.73 13.28
N ILE A 167 20.77 16.25 12.70
CA ILE A 167 20.82 15.84 11.29
C ILE A 167 20.02 14.55 11.10
N ILE A 168 20.20 13.56 11.98
CA ILE A 168 19.41 12.31 11.96
C ILE A 168 17.93 12.61 12.20
N GLN A 169 17.62 13.53 13.12
CA GLN A 169 16.25 13.99 13.31
C GLN A 169 15.68 14.61 12.03
N SER A 170 16.44 15.42 11.28
CA SER A 170 15.98 15.95 9.99
C SER A 170 15.73 14.87 8.95
N PHE A 171 16.42 13.74 9.00
CA PHE A 171 16.08 12.59 8.13
C PHE A 171 14.98 11.69 8.70
N SER A 172 14.60 11.82 9.97
CA SER A 172 13.58 10.97 10.58
C SER A 172 12.17 11.32 10.11
N CYS A 173 11.39 10.29 9.77
CA CYS A 173 9.94 10.37 9.58
C CYS A 173 9.28 10.99 10.81
N ARG A 174 8.37 11.95 10.58
CA ARG A 174 7.67 12.69 11.65
C ARG A 174 6.48 11.90 12.18
N SER A 175 5.49 11.72 11.31
CA SER A 175 4.25 11.01 11.60
C SER A 175 3.62 10.52 10.31
N LEU A 176 2.68 9.59 10.46
CA LEU A 176 1.95 9.03 9.34
C LEU A 176 1.08 10.12 8.67
N GLY A 177 1.25 10.28 7.36
CA GLY A 177 0.56 11.31 6.57
C GLY A 177 1.17 12.71 6.62
N PHE A 178 2.34 12.88 7.26
CA PHE A 178 3.07 14.14 7.24
C PHE A 178 3.78 14.38 5.89
N SER A 179 3.94 15.63 5.47
CA SER A 179 4.74 16.03 4.31
C SER A 179 5.87 16.96 4.75
N PHE A 180 7.10 16.69 4.30
CA PHE A 180 8.26 17.54 4.62
C PHE A 180 8.20 18.94 4.00
N GLU A 181 7.26 19.20 3.09
CA GLU A 181 6.94 20.56 2.63
C GLU A 181 6.49 21.47 3.79
N PHE A 182 6.00 20.89 4.88
CA PHE A 182 5.62 21.61 6.11
C PHE A 182 6.72 21.57 7.20
N ASP A 183 7.94 21.15 6.86
CA ASP A 183 9.12 21.12 7.75
C ASP A 183 10.29 21.93 7.13
N PRO A 184 10.13 23.26 6.97
CA PRO A 184 11.18 24.10 6.39
C PRO A 184 12.46 24.09 7.23
N GLN A 185 12.33 24.10 8.56
CA GLN A 185 13.48 24.07 9.47
C GLN A 185 14.35 22.83 9.28
N GLY A 186 13.73 21.65 9.14
CA GLY A 186 14.48 20.42 8.86
C GLY A 186 15.17 20.45 7.50
N SER A 187 14.59 21.14 6.50
CA SER A 187 15.19 21.28 5.17
C SER A 187 16.36 22.26 5.19
N ASP A 188 16.20 23.40 5.83
CA ASP A 188 17.24 24.43 5.96
C ASP A 188 18.47 23.87 6.67
N LEU A 189 18.27 23.14 7.78
CA LEU A 189 19.37 22.49 8.51
C LEU A 189 20.15 21.49 7.64
N LEU A 190 19.48 20.76 6.75
CA LEU A 190 20.16 19.83 5.84
C LEU A 190 20.97 20.56 4.77
N VAL A 191 20.45 21.67 4.24
CA VAL A 191 21.19 22.53 3.31
C VAL A 191 22.42 23.13 3.99
N GLU A 192 22.28 23.66 5.20
CA GLU A 192 23.40 24.16 6.02
C GLU A 192 24.42 23.06 6.33
N SER A 193 23.97 21.81 6.45
CA SER A 193 24.82 20.63 6.66
C SER A 193 25.44 20.07 5.36
N GLY A 194 25.26 20.73 4.22
CA GLY A 194 25.87 20.40 2.94
C GLY A 194 25.07 19.43 2.07
N PHE A 195 23.78 19.18 2.35
CA PHE A 195 22.93 18.33 1.54
C PHE A 195 22.11 19.13 0.53
N SER A 196 22.09 18.67 -0.72
CA SER A 196 21.23 19.19 -1.78
C SER A 196 20.35 18.05 -2.30
N LEU A 197 19.26 17.77 -1.59
CA LEU A 197 18.38 16.63 -1.87
C LEU A 197 16.93 16.94 -1.52
N SER A 198 16.00 16.17 -2.08
CA SER A 198 14.60 16.16 -1.66
C SER A 198 14.34 15.07 -0.62
N ARG A 199 13.48 15.37 0.37
CA ARG A 199 13.03 14.37 1.34
C ARG A 199 11.59 13.95 1.07
N VAL A 200 11.31 12.66 1.23
CA VAL A 200 9.95 12.12 1.25
C VAL A 200 9.70 11.44 2.59
N ASN A 201 8.63 11.85 3.28
CA ASN A 201 8.23 11.27 4.55
C ASN A 201 7.40 10.01 4.29
N ALA A 202 7.97 8.84 4.57
CA ALA A 202 7.25 7.58 4.57
C ALA A 202 7.33 6.96 5.97
N PHE A 203 6.27 6.27 6.41
CA PHE A 203 6.39 5.52 7.66
C PHE A 203 7.09 4.17 7.37
N HIS A 204 7.66 3.55 8.40
CA HIS A 204 8.39 2.29 8.22
C HIS A 204 7.49 1.19 7.63
N PRO A 205 7.88 0.51 6.52
CA PRO A 205 7.01 -0.47 5.85
C PRO A 205 6.47 -1.57 6.76
N SER A 206 7.25 -1.99 7.77
CA SER A 206 6.81 -2.98 8.77
C SER A 206 5.50 -2.61 9.47
N TYR A 207 5.17 -1.31 9.61
CA TYR A 207 3.90 -0.87 10.19
C TYR A 207 2.70 -1.41 9.42
N SER A 208 2.74 -1.38 8.09
CA SER A 208 1.63 -1.86 7.23
C SER A 208 1.74 -3.33 6.85
N ILE A 209 2.91 -3.94 6.99
CA ILE A 209 3.16 -5.32 6.55
C ILE A 209 3.13 -6.30 7.72
N ASN A 210 3.72 -5.93 8.86
CA ASN A 210 3.87 -6.79 10.02
C ASN A 210 2.89 -6.44 11.14
N TYR A 211 2.68 -5.15 11.41
CA TYR A 211 1.82 -4.72 12.53
C TYR A 211 0.35 -4.57 12.18
N HIS A 212 0.04 -4.01 11.00
CA HIS A 212 -1.33 -3.73 10.54
C HIS A 212 -1.57 -4.18 9.09
N PRO A 213 -1.32 -5.46 8.74
CA PRO A 213 -1.52 -6.00 7.39
C PRO A 213 -2.96 -5.91 6.88
N GLU A 214 -3.93 -5.87 7.79
CA GLU A 214 -5.37 -5.81 7.52
C GLU A 214 -5.87 -4.43 7.06
N ILE A 215 -5.06 -3.37 7.19
CA ILE A 215 -5.46 -1.99 6.88
C ILE A 215 -4.79 -1.55 5.57
N CYS A 216 -5.54 -1.59 4.46
CA CYS A 216 -4.97 -1.32 3.13
C CYS A 216 -4.60 0.14 2.91
N CYS A 217 -5.25 1.10 3.58
CA CYS A 217 -4.92 2.51 3.38
C CYS A 217 -3.45 2.82 3.72
N PHE A 218 -2.85 2.12 4.69
CA PHE A 218 -1.42 2.24 4.98
C PHE A 218 -0.55 1.76 3.81
N LYS A 219 -0.89 0.62 3.21
CA LYS A 219 -0.19 0.12 2.01
C LYS A 219 -0.32 1.09 0.84
N GLN A 220 -1.50 1.68 0.64
CA GLN A 220 -1.72 2.71 -0.39
C GLN A 220 -0.87 3.95 -0.14
N LEU A 221 -0.75 4.38 1.12
CA LEU A 221 0.09 5.51 1.49
C LEU A 221 1.56 5.22 1.19
N LEU A 222 2.07 4.01 1.45
CA LEU A 222 3.43 3.65 1.04
C LEU A 222 3.62 3.73 -0.47
N VAL A 223 2.68 3.19 -1.25
CA VAL A 223 2.72 3.27 -2.71
C VAL A 223 2.72 4.74 -3.17
N LEU A 224 1.91 5.60 -2.54
CA LEU A 224 1.88 7.04 -2.82
C LEU A 224 3.24 7.69 -2.56
N GLU A 225 3.82 7.52 -1.36
CA GLU A 225 5.07 8.18 -1.00
C GLU A 225 6.27 7.64 -1.81
N PHE A 226 6.30 6.34 -2.12
CA PHE A 226 7.31 5.79 -3.02
C PHE A 226 7.14 6.32 -4.45
N THR A 227 5.91 6.44 -4.95
CA THR A 227 5.66 7.05 -6.27
C THR A 227 6.10 8.52 -6.27
N LYS A 228 5.80 9.27 -5.19
CA LYS A 228 6.26 10.66 -5.01
C LYS A 228 7.78 10.77 -5.12
N ALA A 229 8.51 9.91 -4.43
CA ALA A 229 9.97 9.93 -4.45
C ALA A 229 10.55 9.69 -5.86
N PHE A 230 10.04 8.69 -6.58
CA PHE A 230 10.50 8.40 -7.95
C PHE A 230 10.12 9.51 -8.94
N ALA A 231 8.95 10.12 -8.77
CA ALA A 231 8.52 11.23 -9.60
C ALA A 231 9.29 12.52 -9.30
N LEU A 232 9.65 12.78 -8.03
CA LEU A 232 10.50 13.91 -7.62
C LEU A 232 11.91 13.79 -8.21
N GLN A 233 12.48 12.58 -8.22
CA GLN A 233 13.77 12.33 -8.89
C GLN A 233 13.73 12.76 -10.37
N GLN A 234 12.56 12.65 -11.00
CA GLN A 234 12.33 13.02 -12.40
C GLN A 234 11.76 14.43 -12.58
N GLN A 235 11.63 15.21 -11.50
CA GLN A 235 11.02 16.55 -11.50
C GLN A 235 9.62 16.57 -12.12
N SER A 236 8.86 15.48 -11.93
CA SER A 236 7.54 15.27 -12.55
C SER A 236 6.42 15.14 -11.53
N TRP A 237 6.74 15.21 -10.23
CA TRP A 237 5.73 15.11 -9.19
C TRP A 237 4.81 16.33 -9.18
N LYS A 238 3.50 16.06 -9.13
CA LYS A 238 2.47 17.06 -8.92
C LYS A 238 1.56 16.60 -7.79
N GLU A 239 1.48 17.41 -6.74
CA GLU A 239 0.61 17.14 -5.61
C GLU A 239 -0.85 17.41 -5.99
N GLU A 240 -1.75 16.47 -5.65
CA GLU A 240 -3.18 16.58 -5.94
C GLU A 240 -4.02 16.51 -4.64
N PRO A 241 -5.20 17.14 -4.57
CA PRO A 241 -6.00 17.20 -3.34
C PRO A 241 -6.35 15.84 -2.73
N TRP A 242 -6.51 14.81 -3.56
CA TRP A 242 -6.82 13.46 -3.07
C TRP A 242 -5.66 12.80 -2.34
N MET A 243 -4.41 13.19 -2.62
CA MET A 243 -3.22 12.65 -1.95
C MET A 243 -3.18 13.14 -0.51
N ALA A 244 -3.46 14.43 -0.28
CA ALA A 244 -3.65 14.99 1.04
C ALA A 244 -4.82 14.34 1.79
N HIS A 245 -5.92 14.06 1.08
CA HIS A 245 -7.04 13.30 1.65
C HIS A 245 -6.59 11.90 2.10
N LEU A 246 -5.89 11.13 1.26
CA LEU A 246 -5.37 9.80 1.63
C LEU A 246 -4.47 9.85 2.88
N ARG A 247 -3.56 10.83 2.96
CA ARG A 247 -2.72 11.06 4.14
C ARG A 247 -3.56 11.29 5.40
N TYR A 248 -4.57 12.15 5.30
CA TYR A 248 -5.49 12.42 6.40
C TYR A 248 -6.26 11.17 6.83
N GLU A 249 -6.79 10.39 5.89
CA GLU A 249 -7.54 9.17 6.19
C GLU A 249 -6.68 8.13 6.90
N CYS A 250 -5.43 7.97 6.45
CA CYS A 250 -4.47 7.09 7.11
C CYS A 250 -4.17 7.59 8.53
N CYS A 251 -4.00 8.90 8.73
CA CYS A 251 -3.78 9.47 10.07
C CYS A 251 -4.96 9.19 11.01
N GLU A 252 -6.19 9.41 10.55
CA GLU A 252 -7.39 9.10 11.33
C GLU A 252 -7.50 7.60 11.63
N GLN A 253 -7.16 6.74 10.67
CA GLN A 253 -7.15 5.29 10.89
C GLN A 253 -6.10 4.87 11.91
N ALA A 254 -4.89 5.44 11.86
CA ALA A 254 -3.84 5.19 12.86
C ALA A 254 -4.28 5.62 14.27
N LYS A 255 -4.98 6.75 14.40
CA LYS A 255 -5.57 7.20 15.68
C LYS A 255 -6.62 6.23 16.21
N LYS A 256 -7.50 5.70 15.35
CA LYS A 256 -8.50 4.69 15.73
C LYS A 256 -7.84 3.41 16.26
N VAL A 257 -6.81 2.93 15.57
CA VAL A 257 -6.02 1.76 15.98
C VAL A 257 -5.35 2.01 17.34
N ALA A 258 -4.71 3.17 17.52
CA ALA A 258 -4.09 3.54 18.79
C ALA A 258 -5.13 3.58 19.93
N LYS A 259 -6.26 4.28 19.73
CA LYS A 259 -7.35 4.37 20.72
C LYS A 259 -7.89 2.99 21.09
N SER A 260 -8.08 2.10 20.11
CA SER A 260 -8.57 0.74 20.35
C SER A 260 -7.59 -0.07 21.23
N LYS A 261 -6.27 0.07 21.00
CA LYS A 261 -5.23 -0.50 21.87
C LYS A 261 -5.30 0.06 23.30
N TYR A 262 -5.40 1.38 23.46
CA TYR A 262 -5.49 2.01 24.79
C TYR A 262 -6.74 1.60 25.57
N CYS A 263 -7.91 1.56 24.93
CA CYS A 263 -9.15 1.12 25.59
C CYS A 263 -9.05 -0.33 26.06
N ALA A 264 -8.43 -1.21 25.28
CA ALA A 264 -8.19 -2.59 25.68
C ALA A 264 -7.24 -2.68 26.90
N ILE A 265 -6.16 -1.89 26.92
CA ILE A 265 -5.23 -1.83 28.06
C ILE A 265 -5.94 -1.36 29.32
N ILE A 266 -6.72 -0.26 29.26
CA ILE A 266 -7.46 0.27 30.43
C ILE A 266 -8.50 -0.73 30.93
N TYR A 267 -9.24 -1.38 30.03
CA TYR A 267 -10.21 -2.40 30.41
C TYR A 267 -9.52 -3.58 31.11
N ASN A 268 -8.42 -4.07 30.54
CA ASN A 268 -7.63 -5.14 31.12
C ASN A 268 -7.02 -4.74 32.48
N LEU A 269 -6.53 -3.52 32.66
CA LEU A 269 -6.01 -3.04 33.94
C LEU A 269 -7.12 -2.96 35.01
N LYS A 270 -8.34 -2.53 34.65
CA LYS A 270 -9.50 -2.54 35.57
C LYS A 270 -9.94 -3.96 35.95
N VAL A 271 -9.88 -4.91 35.01
CA VAL A 271 -10.19 -6.32 35.27
C VAL A 271 -9.08 -7.01 36.07
N LEU A 272 -7.81 -6.69 35.84
CA LEU A 272 -6.67 -7.22 36.58
C LEU A 272 -6.63 -6.70 38.04
N ALA A 273 -7.07 -5.47 38.29
CA ALA A 273 -7.30 -4.98 39.65
C ALA A 273 -8.41 -5.75 40.39
N TYR A 274 -9.25 -6.50 39.66
CA TYR A 274 -10.35 -7.30 40.21
C TYR A 274 -10.03 -8.82 40.22
N LEU A 275 -9.09 -9.30 39.40
CA LEU A 275 -8.73 -10.72 39.27
C LEU A 275 -7.21 -10.89 39.12
N ASN A 276 -6.56 -11.30 40.21
CA ASN A 276 -5.10 -11.32 40.36
C ASN A 276 -4.37 -12.49 39.65
N THR A 277 -4.92 -13.13 38.60
CA THR A 277 -4.39 -14.42 38.10
C THR A 277 -4.44 -14.69 36.59
N ILE A 278 -4.76 -13.72 35.70
CA ILE A 278 -4.86 -14.02 34.25
C ILE A 278 -4.21 -12.92 33.40
N VAL A 279 -2.88 -12.90 33.31
CA VAL A 279 -2.15 -11.89 32.52
C VAL A 279 -1.78 -12.36 31.10
N ASP A 280 -1.65 -13.66 30.83
CA ASP A 280 -1.14 -14.10 29.52
C ASP A 280 -2.17 -14.41 28.42
N LYS A 281 -3.46 -14.58 28.74
CA LYS A 281 -4.49 -14.95 27.74
C LYS A 281 -5.15 -13.76 27.01
N ASN A 282 -4.93 -12.51 27.45
CA ASN A 282 -5.69 -11.35 26.97
C ASN A 282 -5.05 -10.57 25.79
N LYS A 283 -3.88 -10.98 25.29
CA LYS A 283 -3.30 -10.35 24.08
C LYS A 283 -4.08 -10.68 22.79
N GLY A 284 -4.91 -11.73 22.79
CA GLY A 284 -5.69 -12.15 21.61
C GLY A 284 -7.10 -11.55 21.51
N CYS A 285 -7.77 -11.26 22.63
CA CYS A 285 -9.20 -10.91 22.63
C CYS A 285 -9.51 -9.56 21.98
N TRP A 286 -8.71 -8.51 22.26
CA TRP A 286 -8.92 -7.18 21.67
C TRP A 286 -8.76 -7.18 20.15
N LYS A 287 -7.86 -8.01 19.61
CA LYS A 287 -7.65 -8.15 18.17
C LYS A 287 -8.89 -8.78 17.52
N ALA A 288 -9.49 -9.80 18.14
CA ALA A 288 -10.70 -10.43 17.63
C ALA A 288 -11.89 -9.46 17.59
N ASP A 289 -12.14 -8.72 18.67
CA ASP A 289 -13.24 -7.71 18.72
C ASP A 289 -13.02 -6.58 17.72
N HIS A 290 -11.78 -6.09 17.60
CA HIS A 290 -11.43 -5.08 16.61
C HIS A 290 -11.68 -5.57 15.18
N LEU A 291 -11.23 -6.79 14.85
CA LEU A 291 -11.44 -7.39 13.53
C LEU A 291 -12.94 -7.62 13.25
N LYS A 292 -13.73 -8.02 14.25
CA LYS A 292 -15.19 -8.15 14.11
C LYS A 292 -15.85 -6.81 13.78
N TYR A 293 -15.55 -5.77 14.55
CA TYR A 293 -16.08 -4.43 14.29
C TYR A 293 -15.66 -3.89 12.92
N LEU A 294 -14.39 -4.09 12.56
CA LEU A 294 -13.86 -3.71 11.25
C LEU A 294 -14.60 -4.45 10.13
N TRP A 295 -14.82 -5.76 10.26
CA TRP A 295 -15.56 -6.57 9.31
C TRP A 295 -17.00 -6.08 9.08
N GLU A 296 -17.75 -5.86 10.15
CA GLU A 296 -19.14 -5.39 10.08
C GLU A 296 -19.22 -3.99 9.44
N GLY A 297 -18.29 -3.11 9.82
CA GLY A 297 -18.17 -1.78 9.23
C GLY A 297 -17.87 -1.83 7.73
N LEU A 298 -16.93 -2.67 7.31
CA LEU A 298 -16.56 -2.85 5.90
C LEU A 298 -17.72 -3.40 5.06
N LEU A 299 -18.40 -4.45 5.52
CA LEU A 299 -19.56 -5.00 4.80
C LEU A 299 -20.72 -4.01 4.70
N THR A 300 -20.96 -3.24 5.76
CA THR A 300 -21.98 -2.19 5.78
C THR A 300 -21.63 -1.08 4.79
N ALA A 301 -20.38 -0.61 4.80
CA ALA A 301 -19.88 0.39 3.86
C ALA A 301 -19.94 -0.12 2.41
N LEU A 302 -19.55 -1.37 2.16
CA LEU A 302 -19.60 -1.97 0.83
C LEU A 302 -21.03 -2.06 0.33
N LYS A 303 -21.97 -2.51 1.17
CA LYS A 303 -23.39 -2.57 0.83
C LYS A 303 -23.88 -1.18 0.45
N ALA A 304 -23.63 -0.17 1.27
CA ALA A 304 -24.03 1.21 0.97
C ALA A 304 -23.41 1.74 -0.34
N ALA A 305 -22.14 1.42 -0.59
CA ALA A 305 -21.47 1.80 -1.84
C ALA A 305 -22.08 1.10 -3.06
N PHE A 306 -22.41 -0.19 -2.95
CA PHE A 306 -23.11 -0.93 -4.01
C PHE A 306 -24.52 -0.41 -4.24
N GLU A 307 -25.28 -0.08 -3.19
CA GLU A 307 -26.58 0.57 -3.35
C GLU A 307 -26.45 1.88 -4.10
N ARG A 308 -25.49 2.73 -3.71
CA ARG A 308 -25.28 4.04 -4.34
C ARG A 308 -24.81 3.94 -5.79
N CYS A 309 -23.98 2.95 -6.12
CA CYS A 309 -23.33 2.86 -7.43
C CYS A 309 -24.03 1.93 -8.43
N PHE A 310 -24.67 0.85 -7.98
CA PHE A 310 -25.18 -0.20 -8.86
C PHE A 310 -26.70 -0.37 -8.83
N PHE A 311 -27.35 -0.05 -7.72
CA PHE A 311 -28.75 -0.41 -7.51
C PHE A 311 -29.66 0.82 -7.46
N SER A 312 -30.82 0.72 -8.09
CA SER A 312 -31.96 1.61 -7.84
C SER A 312 -33.13 0.78 -7.33
N GLY A 313 -34.22 1.43 -6.89
CA GLY A 313 -35.43 0.76 -6.39
C GLY A 313 -36.07 -0.26 -7.36
N SER A 314 -35.64 -0.30 -8.63
CA SER A 314 -36.14 -1.18 -9.70
C SER A 314 -35.10 -2.18 -10.26
N GLY A 315 -33.91 -2.31 -9.66
CA GLY A 315 -32.89 -3.28 -10.06
C GLY A 315 -31.51 -2.68 -10.31
N PHE A 316 -30.67 -3.36 -11.10
CA PHE A 316 -29.36 -2.83 -11.50
C PHE A 316 -29.55 -1.64 -12.45
N ARG A 317 -29.22 -0.45 -11.97
CA ARG A 317 -29.09 0.74 -12.81
C ARG A 317 -27.79 1.39 -12.41
N LEU A 318 -26.81 1.32 -13.32
CA LEU A 318 -25.65 2.19 -13.21
C LEU A 318 -26.15 3.62 -13.50
N ALA A 319 -26.54 4.35 -12.46
CA ALA A 319 -27.18 5.65 -12.57
C ALA A 319 -26.26 6.61 -13.34
N ASN A 320 -26.53 6.87 -14.63
CA ASN A 320 -25.80 7.78 -15.55
C ASN A 320 -24.42 8.17 -15.01
N CYS A 321 -23.53 7.17 -14.87
CA CYS A 321 -22.46 7.24 -13.88
C CYS A 321 -21.58 8.45 -14.08
N ASN A 322 -21.69 9.43 -13.16
CA ASN A 322 -20.61 10.36 -12.97
C ASN A 322 -19.45 9.54 -12.40
N TRP A 323 -18.42 9.35 -13.23
CA TRP A 323 -17.10 8.85 -12.89
C TRP A 323 -16.67 9.16 -11.44
N TYR A 324 -16.89 10.41 -11.04
CA TYR A 324 -16.64 10.92 -9.71
C TYR A 324 -17.29 10.11 -8.58
N MET A 325 -18.55 9.67 -8.74
CA MET A 325 -19.25 8.88 -7.74
C MET A 325 -18.59 7.52 -7.49
N LEU A 326 -18.03 6.89 -8.52
CA LEU A 326 -17.34 5.61 -8.39
C LEU A 326 -16.02 5.79 -7.66
N VAL A 327 -15.25 6.83 -7.98
CA VAL A 327 -14.02 7.17 -7.23
C VAL A 327 -14.35 7.46 -5.76
N GLN A 328 -15.39 8.26 -5.49
CA GLN A 328 -15.84 8.57 -4.13
C GLN A 328 -16.44 7.37 -3.38
N SER A 329 -16.86 6.32 -4.10
CA SER A 329 -17.51 5.17 -3.48
C SER A 329 -16.60 4.33 -2.59
N LYS A 330 -15.29 4.40 -2.85
CA LYS A 330 -14.24 3.58 -2.21
C LYS A 330 -14.46 2.08 -2.33
N ILE A 331 -15.24 1.61 -3.30
CA ILE A 331 -15.52 0.18 -3.51
C ILE A 331 -14.22 -0.62 -3.62
N THR A 332 -13.26 -0.15 -4.42
CA THR A 332 -11.94 -0.81 -4.55
C THR A 332 -11.32 -1.04 -3.18
N TRP A 333 -11.24 0.01 -2.37
CA TRP A 333 -10.52 0.00 -1.10
C TRP A 333 -11.22 -0.84 -0.04
N ILE A 334 -12.55 -0.74 0.04
CA ILE A 334 -13.35 -1.59 0.91
C ILE A 334 -13.18 -3.06 0.53
N CYS A 335 -13.15 -3.39 -0.77
CA CYS A 335 -12.90 -4.76 -1.23
C CYS A 335 -11.48 -5.23 -0.89
N CYS A 336 -10.48 -4.37 -0.97
CA CYS A 336 -9.11 -4.71 -0.57
C CYS A 336 -9.02 -5.02 0.93
N ASP A 337 -9.61 -4.16 1.78
CA ASP A 337 -9.64 -4.37 3.23
C ASP A 337 -10.36 -5.67 3.59
N ILE A 338 -11.50 -5.96 2.95
CA ILE A 338 -12.21 -7.24 3.11
C ILE A 338 -11.33 -8.42 2.71
N ALA A 339 -10.63 -8.34 1.56
CA ALA A 339 -9.75 -9.41 1.10
C ALA A 339 -8.58 -9.65 2.08
N GLN A 340 -7.92 -8.59 2.55
CA GLN A 340 -6.84 -8.69 3.52
C GLN A 340 -7.32 -9.25 4.86
N LEU A 341 -8.48 -8.81 5.35
CA LEU A 341 -9.05 -9.33 6.59
C LEU A 341 -9.33 -10.83 6.47
N LEU A 342 -9.89 -11.29 5.34
CA LEU A 342 -10.14 -12.71 5.09
C LEU A 342 -8.85 -13.54 5.00
N GLU A 343 -7.75 -12.98 4.51
CA GLU A 343 -6.46 -13.68 4.44
C GLU A 343 -5.71 -13.74 5.76
N GLN A 344 -5.85 -12.70 6.59
CA GLN A 344 -5.18 -12.59 7.88
C GLN A 344 -5.99 -13.21 9.03
N ALA A 345 -7.29 -13.45 8.82
CA ALA A 345 -8.15 -13.99 9.84
C ALA A 345 -7.72 -15.41 10.26
N PRO A 346 -7.32 -15.63 11.52
CA PRO A 346 -7.36 -16.98 12.07
C PRO A 346 -8.81 -17.49 11.98
N LEU A 347 -8.99 -18.81 11.94
CA LEU A 347 -10.27 -19.53 11.75
C LEU A 347 -11.46 -19.08 12.64
N GLU A 348 -11.27 -18.12 13.55
CA GLU A 348 -12.22 -17.66 14.57
C GLU A 348 -12.94 -16.32 14.30
N VAL A 349 -12.67 -15.58 13.21
CA VAL A 349 -13.49 -14.40 12.82
C VAL A 349 -13.52 -14.29 11.28
N PRO A 350 -14.65 -14.04 10.58
CA PRO A 350 -15.86 -13.34 11.01
C PRO A 350 -17.15 -14.19 10.99
N GLU A 351 -18.25 -13.59 11.45
CA GLU A 351 -19.62 -14.07 11.23
C GLU A 351 -19.94 -14.07 9.72
N LEU A 352 -19.42 -15.06 8.98
CA LEU A 352 -19.53 -15.19 7.53
C LEU A 352 -20.98 -15.25 7.02
N ARG A 353 -21.93 -15.46 7.94
CA ARG A 353 -23.36 -15.29 7.70
C ARG A 353 -23.69 -13.89 7.20
N ILE A 354 -23.07 -12.83 7.74
CA ILE A 354 -23.30 -11.44 7.31
C ILE A 354 -22.92 -11.27 5.84
N LEU A 355 -21.76 -11.82 5.43
CA LEU A 355 -21.35 -11.80 4.02
C LEU A 355 -22.30 -12.61 3.14
N LEU A 356 -22.74 -13.78 3.60
CA LEU A 356 -23.71 -14.60 2.87
C LEU A 356 -25.07 -13.90 2.71
N ASP A 357 -25.53 -13.16 3.72
CA ASP A 357 -26.74 -12.33 3.65
C ASP A 357 -26.56 -11.17 2.67
N GLY A 358 -25.40 -10.51 2.69
CA GLY A 358 -25.00 -9.50 1.71
C GLY A 358 -25.03 -10.04 0.29
N PHE A 359 -24.35 -11.17 0.06
CA PHE A 359 -24.31 -11.89 -1.21
C PHE A 359 -25.72 -12.24 -1.74
N ARG A 360 -26.57 -12.82 -0.89
CA ARG A 360 -27.98 -13.13 -1.25
C ARG A 360 -28.76 -11.88 -1.60
N SER A 361 -28.55 -10.78 -0.88
CA SER A 361 -29.17 -9.49 -1.18
C SER A 361 -28.72 -8.95 -2.53
N TRP A 362 -27.41 -8.95 -2.81
CA TRP A 362 -26.85 -8.47 -4.07
C TRP A 362 -27.33 -9.31 -5.26
N CYS A 363 -27.39 -10.64 -5.14
CA CYS A 363 -27.93 -11.51 -6.18
C CYS A 363 -29.40 -11.23 -6.48
N ARG A 364 -30.21 -10.95 -5.45
CA ARG A 364 -31.64 -10.57 -5.61
C ARG A 364 -31.82 -9.28 -6.39
N LYS A 365 -30.97 -8.28 -6.11
CA LYS A 365 -31.02 -6.97 -6.78
C LYS A 365 -30.43 -6.98 -8.18
N ALA A 366 -29.33 -7.70 -8.39
CA ALA A 366 -28.70 -7.87 -9.70
C ALA A 366 -29.61 -8.63 -10.66
N TRP A 367 -30.33 -9.64 -10.17
CA TRP A 367 -31.10 -10.57 -11.01
C TRP A 367 -32.53 -10.79 -10.50
N PRO A 368 -33.39 -9.76 -10.47
CA PRO A 368 -34.70 -9.85 -9.82
C PRO A 368 -35.63 -10.90 -10.45
N LYS A 369 -35.51 -11.14 -11.76
CA LYS A 369 -36.39 -12.04 -12.53
C LYS A 369 -35.95 -13.51 -12.55
N ILE A 370 -34.79 -13.84 -11.96
CA ILE A 370 -34.20 -15.17 -12.11
C ILE A 370 -34.61 -16.06 -10.93
N SER A 371 -35.17 -17.23 -11.25
CA SER A 371 -35.40 -18.29 -10.29
C SER A 371 -34.04 -18.87 -9.85
N ARG A 372 -33.62 -18.48 -8.64
CA ARG A 372 -32.35 -18.92 -8.05
C ARG A 372 -32.56 -20.24 -7.30
N GLN A 373 -32.23 -21.35 -7.95
CA GLN A 373 -32.23 -22.66 -7.31
C GLN A 373 -30.97 -22.83 -6.45
N ARG A 374 -31.14 -23.33 -5.22
CA ARG A 374 -30.04 -23.70 -4.33
C ARG A 374 -29.28 -24.90 -4.90
N ASN A 375 -27.96 -24.90 -4.79
CA ASN A 375 -27.13 -25.98 -5.28
C ASN A 375 -26.96 -27.08 -4.22
N LEU A 376 -27.88 -28.05 -4.19
CA LEU A 376 -27.90 -29.10 -3.16
C LEU A 376 -27.17 -30.39 -3.58
N ASP A 377 -26.52 -30.39 -4.75
CA ASP A 377 -25.83 -31.56 -5.33
C ASP A 377 -24.43 -31.81 -4.76
N GLY A 378 -23.98 -30.99 -3.81
CA GLY A 378 -22.66 -31.06 -3.20
C GLY A 378 -21.54 -30.41 -4.01
N THR A 379 -21.82 -29.88 -5.21
CA THR A 379 -20.83 -29.16 -6.01
C THR A 379 -20.62 -27.73 -5.49
N PRO A 380 -19.46 -27.10 -5.75
CA PRO A 380 -19.20 -25.73 -5.31
C PRO A 380 -20.22 -24.73 -5.87
N GLY A 381 -20.80 -23.92 -4.98
CA GLY A 381 -21.88 -23.01 -5.33
C GLY A 381 -22.90 -22.86 -4.21
N TYR A 382 -23.34 -21.63 -3.91
CA TYR A 382 -24.55 -21.43 -3.13
C TYR A 382 -25.81 -21.67 -3.99
N TYR A 383 -25.82 -21.10 -5.20
CA TYR A 383 -26.80 -21.30 -6.27
C TYR A 383 -26.21 -22.14 -7.40
N VAL A 384 -27.08 -22.75 -8.22
CA VAL A 384 -26.70 -23.49 -9.43
C VAL A 384 -25.89 -22.59 -10.36
N HIS A 385 -24.61 -22.90 -10.54
CA HIS A 385 -23.66 -21.99 -11.18
C HIS A 385 -23.92 -21.82 -12.69
N THR A 386 -24.37 -22.87 -13.38
CA THR A 386 -24.69 -22.83 -14.81
C THR A 386 -25.74 -21.76 -15.14
N THR A 387 -26.75 -21.60 -14.29
CA THR A 387 -27.76 -20.54 -14.42
C THR A 387 -27.15 -19.15 -14.30
N LEU A 388 -26.13 -18.97 -13.45
CA LEU A 388 -25.45 -17.69 -13.28
C LEU A 388 -24.50 -17.36 -14.44
N LEU A 389 -23.92 -18.37 -15.12
CA LEU A 389 -23.00 -18.18 -16.24
C LEU A 389 -23.68 -17.56 -17.47
N LEU A 390 -24.95 -17.85 -17.68
CA LEU A 390 -25.70 -17.35 -18.84
C LEU A 390 -26.07 -15.86 -18.72
N LEU A 391 -25.87 -15.26 -17.55
CA LEU A 391 -26.30 -13.88 -17.28
C LEU A 391 -25.35 -12.89 -17.92
N LYS A 392 -25.89 -11.94 -18.68
CA LYS A 392 -25.11 -10.89 -19.33
C LYS A 392 -25.72 -9.55 -19.00
N SER A 393 -24.87 -8.53 -18.93
CA SER A 393 -25.32 -7.16 -18.77
C SER A 393 -26.26 -6.75 -19.92
N GLU A 394 -27.40 -6.17 -19.56
CA GLU A 394 -28.38 -5.60 -20.49
C GLU A 394 -28.14 -4.08 -20.71
N GLN A 395 -27.09 -3.50 -20.12
CA GLN A 395 -26.78 -2.07 -20.28
C GLN A 395 -26.40 -1.75 -21.72
N ARG A 396 -26.91 -0.63 -22.23
CA ARG A 396 -26.61 -0.12 -23.57
C ARG A 396 -25.23 0.52 -23.68
N GLY A 397 -24.78 1.24 -22.64
CA GLY A 397 -23.49 1.93 -22.65
C GLY A 397 -22.31 1.00 -22.41
N THR A 398 -21.26 1.09 -23.23
CA THR A 398 -20.07 0.22 -23.16
C THR A 398 -19.44 0.19 -21.76
N ARG A 399 -19.27 1.35 -21.13
CA ARG A 399 -18.69 1.47 -19.78
C ARG A 399 -19.60 0.88 -18.71
N ALA A 400 -20.90 1.19 -18.77
CA ALA A 400 -21.88 0.64 -17.83
C ALA A 400 -21.98 -0.89 -17.93
N LYS A 401 -21.95 -1.41 -19.15
CA LYS A 401 -21.91 -2.83 -19.46
C LYS A 401 -20.64 -3.50 -18.91
N LYS A 402 -19.47 -2.87 -19.04
CA LYS A 402 -18.22 -3.36 -18.44
C LYS A 402 -18.34 -3.47 -16.91
N PHE A 403 -18.82 -2.42 -16.24
CA PHE A 403 -19.01 -2.43 -14.79
C PHE A 403 -19.96 -3.52 -14.32
N GLU A 404 -21.15 -3.61 -14.92
CA GLU A 404 -22.13 -4.64 -14.56
C GLU A 404 -21.57 -6.06 -14.77
N ASN A 405 -20.87 -6.30 -15.88
CA ASN A 405 -20.25 -7.60 -16.12
C ASN A 405 -19.16 -7.94 -15.08
N LYS A 406 -18.35 -6.97 -14.65
CA LYS A 406 -17.36 -7.20 -13.57
C LYS A 406 -18.05 -7.48 -12.23
N PHE A 407 -19.13 -6.78 -11.94
CA PHE A 407 -19.95 -7.05 -10.75
C PHE A 407 -20.59 -8.45 -10.80
N TYR A 408 -21.11 -8.87 -11.95
CA TYR A 408 -21.66 -10.23 -12.13
C TYR A 408 -20.58 -11.31 -11.96
N ASN A 409 -19.38 -11.08 -12.47
CA ASN A 409 -18.25 -11.98 -12.27
C ASN A 409 -17.88 -12.09 -10.79
N PHE A 410 -17.88 -10.98 -10.05
CA PHE A 410 -17.69 -11.02 -8.60
C PHE A 410 -18.76 -11.85 -7.88
N LEU A 411 -20.04 -11.70 -8.23
CA LEU A 411 -21.09 -12.53 -7.64
C LEU A 411 -20.93 -14.02 -8.00
N ARG A 412 -20.44 -14.34 -9.20
CA ARG A 412 -20.14 -15.72 -9.60
C ARG A 412 -18.97 -16.30 -8.81
N ASP A 413 -17.89 -15.55 -8.65
CA ASP A 413 -16.72 -15.95 -7.87
C ASP A 413 -17.11 -16.17 -6.40
N LEU A 414 -17.89 -15.26 -5.82
CA LEU A 414 -18.45 -15.45 -4.48
C LEU A 414 -19.38 -16.66 -4.40
N ASN A 415 -20.23 -16.91 -5.39
CA ASN A 415 -21.11 -18.09 -5.41
C ASN A 415 -20.29 -19.38 -5.25
N LEU A 416 -19.21 -19.53 -6.01
CA LEU A 416 -18.33 -20.69 -6.00
C LEU A 416 -17.49 -20.85 -4.73
N SER A 417 -17.42 -19.80 -3.90
CA SER A 417 -16.76 -19.85 -2.59
C SER A 417 -17.59 -20.54 -1.51
N TYR A 418 -18.89 -20.73 -1.74
CA TYR A 418 -19.80 -21.43 -0.82
C TYR A 418 -19.97 -22.89 -1.22
N SER A 419 -20.29 -23.74 -0.24
CA SER A 419 -20.75 -25.10 -0.47
C SER A 419 -21.78 -25.47 0.60
N TRP A 420 -22.72 -26.34 0.28
CA TRP A 420 -23.69 -26.84 1.26
C TRP A 420 -23.10 -28.07 1.98
N LEU A 421 -23.25 -28.13 3.31
CA LEU A 421 -22.99 -29.33 4.11
C LEU A 421 -24.22 -30.24 4.14
N ASP A 422 -25.39 -29.62 4.25
CA ASP A 422 -26.72 -30.24 4.27
C ASP A 422 -27.75 -29.17 3.86
N LYS A 423 -29.02 -29.52 3.65
CA LYS A 423 -30.13 -28.66 3.21
C LYS A 423 -30.23 -27.32 3.96
N ASP A 424 -29.82 -27.30 5.23
CA ASP A 424 -29.90 -26.13 6.11
C ASP A 424 -28.55 -25.56 6.57
N LYS A 425 -27.43 -26.17 6.18
CA LYS A 425 -26.08 -25.77 6.65
C LYS A 425 -25.15 -25.45 5.49
N VAL A 426 -24.59 -24.24 5.50
CA VAL A 426 -23.58 -23.79 4.53
C VAL A 426 -22.19 -23.97 5.13
N LYS A 427 -21.29 -24.60 4.38
CA LYS A 427 -19.86 -24.65 4.68
C LYS A 427 -19.19 -23.37 4.18
N PHE A 428 -18.43 -22.75 5.06
CA PHE A 428 -17.60 -21.58 4.74
C PHE A 428 -16.12 -21.94 4.53
N ALA A 429 -15.85 -23.13 3.97
CA ALA A 429 -14.49 -23.70 3.95
C ALA A 429 -13.51 -23.06 2.94
N ARG A 430 -13.91 -22.01 2.21
CA ARG A 430 -13.08 -21.40 1.15
C ARG A 430 -12.91 -19.89 1.36
N ILE A 431 -12.49 -19.50 2.55
CA ILE A 431 -12.18 -18.10 2.90
C ILE A 431 -11.20 -17.48 1.88
N SER A 432 -10.17 -18.23 1.45
CA SER A 432 -9.24 -17.78 0.41
C SER A 432 -9.93 -17.50 -0.94
N ALA A 433 -10.95 -18.28 -1.32
CA ALA A 433 -11.74 -18.01 -2.52
C ALA A 433 -12.58 -16.73 -2.40
N GLN A 434 -13.12 -16.45 -1.20
CA GLN A 434 -13.82 -15.20 -0.92
C GLN A 434 -12.86 -14.00 -1.02
N ALA A 435 -11.70 -14.07 -0.36
CA ALA A 435 -10.68 -13.04 -0.43
C ALA A 435 -10.27 -12.75 -1.89
N ASN A 436 -10.05 -13.81 -2.68
CA ASN A 436 -9.72 -13.70 -4.09
C ASN A 436 -10.85 -13.05 -4.92
N ALA A 437 -12.12 -13.35 -4.64
CA ALA A 437 -13.24 -12.71 -5.32
C ALA A 437 -13.24 -11.19 -5.09
N PHE A 438 -13.04 -10.76 -3.85
CA PHE A 438 -12.94 -9.33 -3.50
C PHE A 438 -11.71 -8.66 -4.14
N ARG A 439 -10.54 -9.30 -4.09
CA ARG A 439 -9.32 -8.78 -4.73
C ARG A 439 -9.52 -8.60 -6.24
N ARG A 440 -10.06 -9.61 -6.94
CA ARG A 440 -10.31 -9.54 -8.38
C ARG A 440 -11.30 -8.43 -8.73
N LEU A 441 -12.33 -8.23 -7.90
CA LEU A 441 -13.26 -7.11 -8.08
C LEU A 441 -12.51 -5.78 -7.96
N ALA A 442 -11.71 -5.58 -6.92
CA ALA A 442 -10.94 -4.36 -6.71
C ALA A 442 -10.00 -4.05 -7.89
N VAL A 443 -9.26 -5.05 -8.36
CA VAL A 443 -8.35 -4.93 -9.51
C VAL A 443 -9.11 -4.56 -10.79
N ALA A 444 -10.23 -5.24 -11.04
CA ALA A 444 -11.08 -4.95 -12.19
C ALA A 444 -11.67 -3.54 -12.12
N PHE A 445 -12.01 -3.07 -10.92
CA PHE A 445 -12.51 -1.72 -10.69
C PHE A 445 -11.45 -0.68 -11.01
N GLU A 446 -10.25 -0.78 -10.46
CA GLU A 446 -9.16 0.14 -10.81
C GLU A 446 -8.82 0.13 -12.30
N GLY A 447 -8.97 -1.01 -12.99
CA GLY A 447 -8.79 -1.09 -14.44
C GLY A 447 -9.86 -0.31 -15.22
N ILE A 448 -11.15 -0.45 -14.88
CA ILE A 448 -12.19 0.37 -15.51
C ILE A 448 -12.03 1.84 -15.11
N LEU A 449 -11.55 2.06 -13.89
CA LEU A 449 -11.27 3.39 -13.41
C LEU A 449 -10.20 4.08 -14.31
N GLU A 450 -9.07 3.43 -14.48
CA GLU A 450 -8.01 3.90 -15.35
C GLU A 450 -8.47 4.22 -16.79
N GLU A 451 -9.21 3.32 -17.44
CA GLU A 451 -9.80 3.58 -18.77
C GLU A 451 -10.70 4.83 -18.79
N GLY A 452 -11.40 5.10 -17.69
CA GLY A 452 -12.27 6.26 -17.53
C GLY A 452 -11.51 7.57 -17.45
N LEU A 453 -10.39 7.57 -16.71
CA LEU A 453 -9.51 8.73 -16.56
C LEU A 453 -8.82 9.07 -17.89
N GLU A 454 -8.27 8.07 -18.58
CA GLU A 454 -7.59 8.23 -19.88
C GLU A 454 -8.53 8.82 -20.93
N ALA A 455 -9.78 8.34 -20.99
CA ALA A 455 -10.78 8.89 -21.92
C ALA A 455 -11.09 10.38 -21.66
N THR A 456 -11.22 10.78 -20.39
CA THR A 456 -11.46 12.18 -20.01
C THR A 456 -10.27 13.08 -20.36
N GLN A 457 -9.04 12.59 -20.16
CA GLN A 457 -7.83 13.34 -20.51
C GLN A 457 -7.71 13.53 -22.03
N GLN A 458 -8.02 12.51 -22.83
CA GLN A 458 -8.02 12.61 -24.28
C GLN A 458 -9.07 13.61 -24.78
N GLU A 459 -10.29 13.56 -24.23
CA GLU A 459 -11.34 14.50 -24.59
C GLU A 459 -10.95 15.96 -24.27
N GLN A 460 -10.32 16.20 -23.11
CA GLN A 460 -9.81 17.52 -22.76
C GLN A 460 -8.71 18.00 -23.72
N ALA A 461 -7.75 17.13 -24.08
CA ALA A 461 -6.70 17.46 -25.03
C ALA A 461 -7.27 17.81 -26.42
N ASP A 462 -8.29 17.09 -26.88
CA ASP A 462 -8.96 17.36 -28.16
C ASP A 462 -9.71 18.71 -28.13
N ILE A 463 -10.31 19.08 -27.00
CA ILE A 463 -10.96 20.39 -26.80
C ILE A 463 -9.92 21.51 -26.85
N ASP A 464 -8.81 21.36 -26.12
CA ASP A 464 -7.74 22.35 -26.06
C ASP A 464 -7.11 22.56 -27.45
N CYS A 465 -6.83 21.49 -28.19
CA CYS A 465 -6.34 21.57 -29.57
C CYS A 465 -7.32 22.29 -30.51
N ARG A 466 -8.64 22.12 -30.34
CA ARG A 466 -9.65 22.83 -31.13
C ARG A 466 -9.70 24.30 -30.78
N MET A 467 -9.57 24.65 -29.50
CA MET A 467 -9.54 26.05 -29.06
C MET A 467 -8.30 26.77 -29.60
N ASP A 468 -7.13 26.12 -29.58
CA ASP A 468 -5.91 26.67 -30.16
C ASP A 468 -6.01 26.87 -31.67
N ALA A 469 -6.61 25.92 -32.39
CA ALA A 469 -6.86 26.04 -33.83
C ALA A 469 -7.84 27.18 -34.17
N MET A 470 -8.82 27.47 -33.32
CA MET A 470 -9.74 28.60 -33.50
C MET A 470 -9.08 29.96 -33.19
N ASN A 471 -8.12 29.99 -32.27
CA ASN A 471 -7.39 31.21 -31.90
C ASN A 471 -6.27 31.57 -32.90
N MET A 472 -5.77 30.60 -33.66
CA MET A 472 -4.87 30.81 -34.80
C MET A 472 -5.65 31.27 -36.04
N GLY A 473 -6.38 32.38 -35.92
CA GLY A 473 -7.14 33.00 -37.01
C GLY A 473 -6.29 33.17 -38.28
N PRO A 474 -6.91 33.24 -39.48
CA PRO A 474 -6.19 33.26 -40.75
C PRO A 474 -5.17 34.39 -40.72
N GLN A 475 -3.87 34.05 -40.66
CA GLN A 475 -2.81 35.01 -40.85
C GLN A 475 -3.08 35.67 -42.19
N GLY A 476 -3.40 36.96 -42.15
CA GLY A 476 -3.79 37.73 -43.31
C GLY A 476 -2.81 37.47 -44.43
N HIS A 477 -3.30 36.91 -45.53
CA HIS A 477 -2.59 36.99 -46.80
C HIS A 477 -2.43 38.48 -47.09
N ASP A 478 -1.24 38.99 -46.80
CA ASP A 478 -0.80 40.34 -47.13
C ASP A 478 -0.90 40.46 -48.66
N SER A 479 -2.01 41.04 -49.09
CA SER A 479 -2.33 41.27 -50.49
C SER A 479 -1.55 42.51 -50.91
N ARG A 480 -0.25 42.33 -51.17
CA ARG A 480 0.54 43.29 -51.96
C ARG A 480 0.53 42.85 -53.42
N LEU A 481 -0.41 43.40 -54.17
CA LEU A 481 -0.29 43.73 -55.59
C LEU A 481 -0.86 45.13 -55.80
#